data_AF-A0A2N2MPY2-F1
#
_entry.id   AF-A0A2N2MPY2-F1
#
_cell.length_a   1.000
_cell.length_b   1.000
_cell.length_c   1.000
_cell.angle_alpha   90.00
_cell.angle_beta   90.00
_cell.angle_gamma   90.00
#
_symmetry.space_group_name_H-M   'P 1'
#
loop_
_entity.id
_entity.type
_entity.pdbx_description
1 polymer ?
#
loop_
_entity_poly.entity_id
_entity_poly.type
_entity_poly.pdbx_seq_one_letter_code
_entity_poly.pdbx_strand_id
1 'polypeptide(L)'
;MAKVVKKNYYRLALQWLVLLMLAYMVVRPYIDKAYSADFEAYCPFGGLQAFSSFLANNSLACSMTTTQIAMGLAMLLGIFIFSKLFCSYICPIGTFTEWLTRMGKKFKLNFTITGIADRLLRVFKYAVLFITVYYSVTSSELFCKTFDPYYAVFSGFSSDVVLSYAIMALFLAIPGSFFVRMFWCKYFCPLSAASNIFTYGYVFLALTGIYVLLTLVFGLAIGWIWLLAALSIAGALLETTRLMSWGMPWIKITRNDDSCTSCRLCDKACPMAIKISDQPRVDHIDCHLCGDCISSCPEKDTLQINRKNITWMPALATVVLVVAGLIFASYTDIPTINIRWGTPEQLNEAGVYRQSGLASVKCFGSSMSFANHMKELPGVLGVETYVGDHSVKVLYDKNVISEEDIRKAIFTPVNSIFTAPFDGSEKVSIAEAAIDQFFDPKDASLLGIRFEQNKGILALQTVFGEPVHALIYFDNRYINTEK
;
A
#
# COMPACT_ATOMS: atom_id res chain seq x y z
N MET A 1 40.19 -11.38 24.39
CA MET A 1 38.99 -12.15 23.97
C MET A 1 38.03 -11.21 23.22
N ALA A 2 37.69 -11.51 21.97
CA ALA A 2 36.68 -10.73 21.24
C ALA A 2 35.31 -10.97 21.90
N LYS A 3 34.80 -10.00 22.68
CA LYS A 3 33.45 -10.07 23.27
C LYS A 3 32.44 -10.31 22.14
N VAL A 4 31.71 -11.43 22.21
CA VAL A 4 30.66 -11.78 21.23
C VAL A 4 29.59 -10.70 21.27
N VAL A 5 29.31 -10.10 20.11
CA VAL A 5 28.23 -9.11 19.95
C VAL A 5 26.90 -9.81 20.25
N LYS A 6 26.27 -9.46 21.37
CA LYS A 6 24.93 -9.94 21.73
C LYS A 6 23.92 -9.42 20.69
N LYS A 7 23.07 -10.33 20.21
CA LYS A 7 22.04 -10.02 19.20
C LYS A 7 20.74 -9.58 19.88
N ASN A 8 20.00 -8.68 19.24
CA ASN A 8 18.66 -8.31 19.67
C ASN A 8 17.64 -9.37 19.21
N TYR A 9 17.25 -10.26 20.13
CA TYR A 9 16.31 -11.34 19.82
C TYR A 9 14.90 -10.85 19.50
N TYR A 10 14.42 -9.77 20.13
CA TYR A 10 13.09 -9.22 19.85
C TYR A 10 12.97 -8.71 18.41
N ARG A 11 14.03 -8.02 17.94
CA ARG A 11 14.12 -7.57 16.55
C ARG A 11 14.16 -8.75 15.58
N LEU A 12 15.02 -9.73 15.83
CA LEU A 12 15.16 -10.90 14.97
C LEU A 12 13.88 -11.73 14.91
N ALA A 13 13.17 -11.89 16.02
CA ALA A 13 11.91 -12.63 16.07
C ALA A 13 10.86 -12.00 15.14
N LEU A 14 10.69 -10.67 15.20
CA LEU A 14 9.75 -9.97 14.33
C LEU A 14 10.14 -10.03 12.85
N GLN A 15 11.43 -9.87 12.53
CA GLN A 15 11.93 -10.00 11.16
C GLN A 15 11.64 -11.39 10.58
N TRP A 16 11.92 -12.46 11.34
CA TRP A 16 11.62 -13.83 10.90
C TRP A 16 10.12 -14.09 10.78
N LEU A 17 9.31 -13.56 11.69
CA LEU A 17 7.86 -13.67 11.62
C LEU A 17 7.31 -13.05 10.33
N VAL A 18 7.77 -11.85 9.96
CA VAL A 18 7.36 -11.21 8.71
C VAL A 18 7.84 -12.01 7.49
N LEU A 19 9.09 -12.50 7.49
CA LEU A 19 9.59 -13.34 6.39
C LEU A 19 8.81 -14.66 6.24
N LEU A 20 8.42 -15.28 7.35
CA LEU A 20 7.59 -16.48 7.34
C LEU A 20 6.18 -16.19 6.83
N MET A 21 5.57 -15.08 7.22
CA MET A 21 4.28 -14.64 6.69
C MET A 21 4.34 -14.41 5.17
N LEU A 22 5.41 -13.78 4.69
CA LEU A 22 5.62 -13.57 3.25
C LEU A 22 5.84 -14.87 2.49
N ALA A 23 6.63 -15.79 3.05
CA ALA A 23 6.79 -17.12 2.48
C ALA A 23 5.46 -17.87 2.42
N TYR A 24 4.63 -17.77 3.45
CA TYR A 24 3.27 -18.33 3.45
C TYR A 24 2.39 -17.72 2.36
N MET A 25 2.42 -16.39 2.18
CA MET A 25 1.67 -15.71 1.12
C MET A 25 2.11 -16.11 -0.29
N VAL A 26 3.40 -16.41 -0.50
CA VAL A 26 3.93 -16.92 -1.78
C VAL A 26 3.53 -18.37 -2.01
N VAL A 27 3.53 -19.20 -0.96
CA VAL A 27 3.24 -20.65 -1.08
C VAL A 27 1.75 -20.93 -1.18
N ARG A 28 0.89 -20.17 -0.49
CA ARG A 28 -0.56 -20.40 -0.44
C ARG A 28 -1.25 -20.45 -1.82
N PRO A 29 -0.96 -19.58 -2.80
CA PRO A 29 -1.53 -19.66 -4.15
C PRO A 29 -1.26 -20.99 -4.88
N TYR A 30 -0.15 -21.68 -4.54
CA TYR A 30 0.15 -23.00 -5.12
C TYR A 30 -0.74 -24.12 -4.57
N ILE A 31 -1.30 -23.92 -3.36
CA ILE A 31 -2.20 -24.86 -2.69
C ILE A 31 -3.65 -24.52 -3.02
N ASP A 32 -4.00 -23.24 -2.94
CA ASP A 32 -5.32 -22.70 -3.18
C ASP A 32 -5.28 -21.70 -4.34
N LYS A 33 -5.70 -22.15 -5.52
CA LYS A 33 -5.73 -21.32 -6.73
C LYS A 33 -6.75 -20.18 -6.66
N ALA A 34 -7.68 -20.21 -5.70
CA ALA A 34 -8.63 -19.11 -5.50
C ALA A 34 -8.02 -17.96 -4.67
N TYR A 35 -6.88 -18.18 -4.00
CA TYR A 35 -6.21 -17.16 -3.20
C TYR A 35 -5.25 -16.31 -4.04
N SER A 36 -5.57 -15.03 -4.22
CA SER A 36 -4.67 -14.01 -4.75
C SER A 36 -3.92 -13.32 -3.60
N ALA A 37 -2.58 -13.35 -3.64
CA ALA A 37 -1.76 -12.72 -2.60
C ALA A 37 -1.50 -11.24 -2.93
N ASP A 38 -2.05 -10.33 -2.13
CA ASP A 38 -1.76 -8.89 -2.22
C ASP A 38 -0.64 -8.48 -1.26
N PHE A 39 0.60 -8.52 -1.76
CA PHE A 39 1.79 -8.13 -0.98
C PHE A 39 1.80 -6.64 -0.61
N GLU A 40 1.15 -5.80 -1.42
CA GLU A 40 1.11 -4.35 -1.19
C GLU A 40 0.15 -3.95 -0.05
N ALA A 41 -0.84 -4.78 0.29
CA ALA A 41 -1.83 -4.47 1.34
C ALA A 41 -1.18 -4.10 2.68
N TYR A 42 0.01 -4.64 2.94
CA TYR A 42 0.75 -4.45 4.19
C TYR A 42 1.87 -3.41 4.10
N CYS A 43 2.05 -2.74 2.95
CA CYS A 43 3.09 -1.74 2.74
C CYS A 43 2.67 -0.37 3.32
N PRO A 44 3.33 0.13 4.38
CA PRO A 44 2.93 1.42 4.97
C PRO A 44 3.22 2.61 4.04
N PHE A 45 4.19 2.48 3.12
CA PHE A 45 4.49 3.51 2.14
C PHE A 45 3.36 3.64 1.11
N GLY A 46 2.86 2.51 0.61
CA GLY A 46 1.67 2.47 -0.25
C GLY A 46 0.48 3.13 0.45
N GLY A 47 0.30 2.88 1.75
CA GLY A 47 -0.68 3.56 2.59
C GLY A 47 -0.61 5.08 2.64
N LEU A 48 0.60 5.64 2.75
CA LEU A 48 0.79 7.09 2.73
C LEU A 48 0.52 7.70 1.34
N GLN A 49 0.88 6.98 0.28
CA GLN A 49 0.56 7.38 -1.08
C GLN A 49 -0.96 7.32 -1.31
N ALA A 50 -1.62 6.28 -0.81
CA ALA A 50 -3.08 6.15 -0.81
C ALA A 50 -3.77 7.34 -0.18
N PHE A 51 -3.32 7.67 1.04
CA PHE A 51 -3.86 8.77 1.80
C PHE A 51 -3.62 10.12 1.09
N SER A 52 -2.46 10.28 0.44
CA SER A 52 -2.15 11.47 -0.34
C SER A 52 -3.06 11.60 -1.56
N SER A 53 -3.33 10.51 -2.28
CA SER A 53 -4.28 10.50 -3.41
C SER A 53 -5.70 10.78 -2.96
N PHE A 54 -6.13 10.21 -1.82
CA PHE A 54 -7.43 10.46 -1.22
C PHE A 54 -7.63 11.95 -0.89
N LEU A 55 -6.64 12.58 -0.23
CA LEU A 55 -6.70 14.00 0.10
C LEU A 55 -6.67 14.92 -1.12
N ALA A 56 -5.94 14.54 -2.17
CA ALA A 56 -5.77 15.38 -3.36
C ALA A 56 -6.95 15.30 -4.32
N ASN A 57 -7.51 14.10 -4.53
CA ASN A 57 -8.45 13.82 -5.61
C ASN A 57 -9.81 13.27 -5.14
N ASN A 58 -10.02 13.04 -3.83
CA ASN A 58 -11.17 12.29 -3.29
C ASN A 58 -11.34 10.90 -3.93
N SER A 59 -10.23 10.29 -4.36
CA SER A 59 -10.18 8.97 -4.98
C SER A 59 -9.12 8.07 -4.34
N LEU A 60 -9.39 6.77 -4.30
CA LEU A 60 -8.44 5.72 -3.96
C LEU A 60 -8.01 4.96 -5.19
N ALA A 61 -6.75 4.53 -5.23
CA ALA A 61 -6.20 3.77 -6.35
C ALA A 61 -6.68 2.31 -6.36
N CYS A 62 -6.53 1.67 -7.52
CA CYS A 62 -7.09 0.36 -7.90
C CYS A 62 -6.74 -0.84 -7.02
N SER A 63 -5.72 -0.74 -6.17
CA SER A 63 -5.28 -1.81 -5.26
C SER A 63 -5.23 -1.37 -3.81
N MET A 64 -5.97 -0.29 -3.49
CA MET A 64 -5.90 0.36 -2.19
C MET A 64 -6.99 -0.12 -1.28
N THR A 65 -6.56 -0.68 -0.17
CA THR A 65 -7.42 -1.14 0.90
C THR A 65 -7.36 -0.15 2.05
N THR A 66 -8.43 -0.10 2.84
CA THR A 66 -8.49 0.62 4.11
C THR A 66 -7.33 0.24 5.03
N THR A 67 -6.88 -1.03 4.94
CA THR A 67 -5.72 -1.55 5.67
C THR A 67 -4.42 -0.81 5.33
N GLN A 68 -4.17 -0.48 4.06
CA GLN A 68 -2.97 0.27 3.65
C GLN A 68 -2.97 1.67 4.27
N ILE A 69 -4.07 2.42 4.14
CA ILE A 69 -4.18 3.78 4.69
C ILE A 69 -3.96 3.76 6.20
N ALA A 70 -4.59 2.80 6.90
CA ALA A 70 -4.44 2.64 8.33
C ALA A 70 -2.98 2.32 8.73
N MET A 71 -2.30 1.45 7.99
CA MET A 71 -0.87 1.18 8.19
C MET A 71 0.01 2.42 7.92
N GLY A 72 -0.31 3.21 6.90
CA GLY A 72 0.39 4.46 6.59
C GLY A 72 0.24 5.50 7.71
N LEU A 73 -0.97 5.67 8.24
CA LEU A 73 -1.24 6.56 9.37
C LEU A 73 -0.59 6.07 10.66
N ALA A 74 -0.65 4.76 10.95
CA ALA A 74 0.04 4.16 12.08
C ALA A 74 1.56 4.37 11.98
N MET A 75 2.12 4.30 10.77
CA MET A 75 3.53 4.61 10.55
C MET A 75 3.86 6.08 10.78
N LEU A 76 3.03 7.01 10.28
CA LEU A 76 3.22 8.44 10.50
C LEU A 76 3.21 8.78 12.00
N LEU A 77 2.27 8.23 12.76
CA LEU A 77 2.23 8.35 14.23
C LEU A 77 3.47 7.72 14.87
N GLY A 78 3.87 6.54 14.41
CA GLY A 78 5.08 5.85 14.88
C GLY A 78 6.34 6.67 14.68
N ILE A 79 6.48 7.37 13.56
CA ILE A 79 7.67 8.18 13.25
C ILE A 79 7.79 9.40 14.16
N PHE A 80 6.69 10.08 14.47
CA PHE A 80 6.73 11.22 15.40
C PHE A 80 7.18 10.83 16.81
N ILE A 81 6.84 9.62 17.26
CA ILE A 81 7.14 9.17 18.62
C ILE A 81 8.48 8.41 18.69
N PHE A 82 8.65 7.39 17.86
CA PHE A 82 9.68 6.35 17.98
C PHE A 82 10.67 6.28 16.81
N SER A 83 10.70 7.28 15.92
CA SER A 83 11.50 7.27 14.70
C SER A 83 11.09 6.16 13.72
N LYS A 84 12.03 5.66 12.90
CA LYS A 84 11.76 4.72 11.78
C LYS A 84 11.70 3.26 12.20
N LEU A 85 10.84 2.92 13.17
CA LEU A 85 10.68 1.54 13.65
C LEU A 85 10.40 0.55 12.52
N PHE A 86 9.41 0.87 11.67
CA PHE A 86 8.95 0.02 10.57
C PHE A 86 10.08 -0.46 9.66
N CYS A 87 11.03 0.42 9.33
CA CYS A 87 12.16 0.11 8.45
C CYS A 87 13.08 -0.99 9.01
N SER A 88 13.14 -1.16 10.33
CA SER A 88 14.04 -2.13 10.97
C SER A 88 13.36 -3.41 11.46
N TYR A 89 12.06 -3.35 11.77
CA TYR A 89 11.29 -4.46 12.35
C TYR A 89 10.35 -5.15 11.35
N ILE A 90 9.76 -4.40 10.40
CA ILE A 90 8.74 -4.92 9.47
C ILE A 90 9.29 -5.00 8.04
N CYS A 91 10.04 -4.00 7.60
CA CYS A 91 10.47 -3.91 6.20
C CYS A 91 11.36 -5.09 5.77
N PRO A 92 10.94 -5.90 4.78
CA PRO A 92 11.73 -7.02 4.26
C PRO A 92 13.00 -6.54 3.57
N ILE A 93 12.94 -5.47 2.77
CA ILE A 93 14.11 -4.89 2.09
C ILE A 93 15.17 -4.47 3.12
N GLY A 94 14.77 -3.84 4.22
CA GLY A 94 15.68 -3.48 5.30
C GLY A 94 16.39 -4.70 5.89
N THR A 95 15.65 -5.79 6.09
CA THR A 95 16.18 -7.06 6.61
C THR A 95 17.15 -7.73 5.63
N PHE A 96 16.79 -7.85 4.36
CA PHE A 96 17.64 -8.44 3.32
C PHE A 96 18.91 -7.61 3.07
N THR A 97 18.78 -6.29 2.95
CA THR A 97 19.94 -5.40 2.74
C THR A 97 20.91 -5.43 3.92
N GLU A 98 20.40 -5.54 5.15
CA GLU A 98 21.24 -5.73 6.33
C GLU A 98 21.99 -7.07 6.30
N TRP A 99 21.33 -8.16 5.91
CA TRP A 99 21.97 -9.47 5.79
C TRP A 99 23.07 -9.45 4.72
N LEU A 100 22.81 -8.85 3.56
CA LEU A 100 23.81 -8.66 2.49
C LEU A 100 25.00 -7.83 2.98
N THR A 101 24.76 -6.75 3.72
CA THR A 101 25.84 -5.95 4.32
C THR A 101 26.65 -6.78 5.34
N ARG A 102 26.02 -7.62 6.16
CA ARG A 102 26.72 -8.52 7.09
C ARG A 102 27.58 -9.54 6.33
N MET A 103 27.09 -10.06 5.21
CA MET A 103 27.88 -10.92 4.31
C MET A 103 29.07 -10.15 3.72
N GLY A 104 28.86 -8.96 3.15
CA GLY A 104 29.93 -8.12 2.61
C GLY A 104 31.02 -7.78 3.65
N LYS A 105 30.62 -7.54 4.91
CA LYS A 105 31.56 -7.37 6.04
C LYS A 105 32.38 -8.64 6.31
N LYS A 106 31.78 -9.84 6.21
CA LYS A 106 32.49 -11.12 6.37
C LYS A 106 33.56 -11.30 5.28
N PHE A 107 33.26 -10.87 4.06
CA PHE A 107 34.20 -10.87 2.93
C PHE A 107 35.16 -9.66 2.90
N LYS A 108 35.08 -8.74 3.86
CA LYS A 108 35.89 -7.49 3.95
C LYS A 108 35.80 -6.56 2.72
N LEU A 109 34.76 -6.71 1.90
CA LEU A 109 34.52 -5.87 0.71
C LEU A 109 33.59 -4.67 0.99
N ASN A 110 33.14 -4.52 2.24
CA ASN A 110 32.20 -3.47 2.62
C ASN A 110 32.92 -2.17 3.03
N PHE A 111 32.54 -1.04 2.42
CA PHE A 111 33.02 0.29 2.77
C PHE A 111 31.87 1.26 3.08
N THR A 112 32.20 2.36 3.77
CA THR A 112 31.24 3.42 4.13
C THR A 112 31.58 4.70 3.40
N ILE A 113 30.64 5.22 2.61
CA ILE A 113 30.77 6.51 1.93
C ILE A 113 30.56 7.62 2.97
N THR A 114 31.51 8.55 3.06
CA THR A 114 31.47 9.70 3.97
C THR A 114 31.78 11.00 3.23
N GLY A 115 31.33 12.14 3.76
CA GLY A 115 31.63 13.47 3.21
C GLY A 115 30.60 13.97 2.19
N ILE A 116 31.07 14.73 1.19
CA ILE A 116 30.20 15.39 0.20
C ILE A 116 29.47 14.38 -0.69
N ALA A 117 30.15 13.29 -1.08
CA ALA A 117 29.53 12.22 -1.86
C ALA A 117 28.33 11.61 -1.14
N ASP A 118 28.42 11.37 0.17
CA ASP A 118 27.30 10.86 0.97
C ASP A 118 26.10 11.81 0.94
N ARG A 119 26.36 13.12 1.05
CA ARG A 119 25.31 14.15 1.03
C ARG A 119 24.66 14.24 -0.34
N LEU A 120 25.43 14.23 -1.42
CA LEU A 120 24.88 14.32 -2.79
C LEU A 120 23.99 13.12 -3.12
N LEU A 121 24.43 11.90 -2.81
CA LEU A 121 23.63 10.69 -3.08
C LEU A 121 22.33 10.66 -2.26
N ARG A 122 22.29 11.29 -1.08
CA ARG A 122 21.06 11.38 -0.26
C ARG A 122 20.00 12.29 -0.87
N VAL A 123 20.36 13.23 -1.76
CA VAL A 123 19.36 14.06 -2.46
C VAL A 123 18.54 13.20 -3.42
N PHE A 124 19.14 12.14 -3.98
CA PHE A 124 18.50 11.31 -4.99
C PHE A 124 17.19 10.67 -4.51
N LYS A 125 17.13 10.13 -3.28
CA LYS A 125 15.87 9.57 -2.75
C LYS A 125 14.72 10.58 -2.65
N TYR A 126 14.99 11.87 -2.50
CA TYR A 126 13.94 12.90 -2.50
C TYR A 126 13.42 13.17 -3.91
N ALA A 127 14.28 13.09 -4.93
CA ALA A 127 13.84 13.12 -6.32
C ALA A 127 12.96 11.90 -6.64
N VAL A 128 13.37 10.70 -6.20
CA VAL A 128 12.55 9.48 -6.33
C VAL A 128 11.22 9.64 -5.57
N LEU A 129 11.23 10.14 -4.33
CA LEU A 129 10.00 10.40 -3.58
C LEU A 129 9.06 11.35 -4.34
N PHE A 130 9.58 12.47 -4.83
CA PHE A 130 8.78 13.44 -5.58
C PHE A 130 8.13 12.81 -6.81
N ILE A 131 8.91 12.13 -7.65
CA ILE A 131 8.42 11.46 -8.87
C ILE A 131 7.37 10.41 -8.52
N THR A 132 7.64 9.58 -7.51
CA THR A 132 6.77 8.45 -7.16
C THR A 132 5.44 8.90 -6.60
N VAL A 133 5.42 9.90 -5.71
CA VAL A 133 4.17 10.49 -5.22
C VAL A 133 3.47 11.27 -6.34
N TYR A 134 4.22 12.00 -7.17
CA TYR A 134 3.65 12.78 -8.27
C TYR A 134 2.84 11.90 -9.24
N TYR A 135 3.46 10.84 -9.75
CA TYR A 135 2.78 9.90 -10.63
C TYR A 135 1.69 9.13 -9.90
N SER A 136 1.89 8.75 -8.62
CA SER A 136 0.87 7.98 -7.91
C SER A 136 -0.43 8.76 -7.69
N VAL A 137 -0.31 10.05 -7.34
CA VAL A 137 -1.48 10.93 -7.16
C VAL A 137 -2.11 11.27 -8.51
N THR A 138 -1.30 11.56 -9.54
CA THR A 138 -1.83 11.96 -10.86
C THR A 138 -2.54 10.81 -11.58
N SER A 139 -1.99 9.60 -11.53
CA SER A 139 -2.57 8.43 -12.19
C SER A 139 -3.62 7.69 -11.34
N SER A 140 -3.76 8.05 -10.04
CA SER A 140 -4.52 7.26 -9.07
C SER A 140 -4.15 5.77 -9.13
N GLU A 141 -2.86 5.49 -9.32
CA GLU A 141 -2.26 4.15 -9.33
C GLU A 141 -1.01 4.13 -8.48
N LEU A 142 -0.65 2.98 -7.91
CA LEU A 142 0.52 2.91 -7.05
C LEU A 142 1.81 2.74 -7.86
N PHE A 143 2.41 3.87 -8.26
CA PHE A 143 3.64 3.86 -9.06
C PHE A 143 4.81 3.17 -8.34
N CYS A 144 4.78 3.05 -7.00
CA CYS A 144 5.79 2.33 -6.22
C CYS A 144 5.96 0.87 -6.66
N LYS A 145 4.90 0.21 -7.12
CA LYS A 145 4.95 -1.19 -7.57
C LYS A 145 5.88 -1.41 -8.77
N THR A 146 6.07 -0.38 -9.59
CA THR A 146 6.84 -0.50 -10.84
C THR A 146 8.35 -0.62 -10.62
N PHE A 147 8.88 -0.07 -9.52
CA PHE A 147 10.32 -0.07 -9.24
C PHE A 147 10.70 -0.66 -7.87
N ASP A 148 9.75 -1.07 -7.04
CA ASP A 148 10.05 -1.68 -5.75
C ASP A 148 10.68 -3.08 -5.93
N PRO A 149 11.96 -3.29 -5.54
CA PRO A 149 12.60 -4.59 -5.68
C PRO A 149 11.90 -5.67 -4.83
N TYR A 150 11.21 -5.30 -3.76
CA TYR A 150 10.42 -6.23 -2.96
C TYR A 150 9.20 -6.72 -3.73
N TYR A 151 8.36 -5.81 -4.22
CA TYR A 151 7.17 -6.17 -4.98
C TYR A 151 7.54 -7.01 -6.21
N ALA A 152 8.59 -6.65 -6.94
CA ALA A 152 9.02 -7.38 -8.13
C ALA A 152 9.38 -8.84 -7.84
N VAL A 153 10.12 -9.12 -6.75
CA VAL A 153 10.56 -10.47 -6.39
C VAL A 153 9.40 -11.31 -5.87
N PHE A 154 8.57 -10.76 -4.99
CA PHE A 154 7.51 -11.53 -4.33
C PHE A 154 6.26 -11.71 -5.20
N SER A 155 5.97 -10.78 -6.12
CA SER A 155 4.87 -10.91 -7.09
C SER A 155 5.23 -11.77 -8.32
N GLY A 156 6.48 -12.22 -8.44
CA GLY A 156 6.92 -13.05 -9.57
C GLY A 156 6.97 -12.33 -10.92
N PHE A 157 7.30 -11.03 -10.93
CA PHE A 157 7.29 -10.18 -12.13
C PHE A 157 5.94 -10.17 -12.86
N SER A 158 4.87 -9.84 -12.11
CA SER A 158 3.52 -9.64 -12.64
C SER A 158 3.44 -8.54 -13.71
N SER A 159 2.32 -8.46 -14.43
CA SER A 159 2.08 -7.48 -15.52
C SER A 159 2.20 -6.01 -15.09
N ASP A 160 2.13 -5.73 -13.79
CA ASP A 160 2.23 -4.38 -13.22
C ASP A 160 3.68 -3.93 -13.01
N VAL A 161 4.65 -4.83 -13.24
CA VAL A 161 6.07 -4.58 -13.03
C VAL A 161 6.75 -4.31 -14.36
N VAL A 162 7.31 -3.10 -14.51
CA VAL A 162 8.18 -2.80 -15.65
C VAL A 162 9.52 -3.51 -15.44
N LEU A 163 9.74 -4.59 -16.19
CA LEU A 163 10.89 -5.49 -16.01
C LEU A 163 12.24 -4.75 -15.98
N SER A 164 12.42 -3.71 -16.80
CA SER A 164 13.66 -2.92 -16.83
C SER A 164 13.91 -2.17 -15.52
N TYR A 165 12.86 -1.58 -14.93
CA TYR A 165 12.96 -0.86 -13.65
C TYR A 165 13.18 -1.83 -12.49
N ALA A 166 12.52 -2.99 -12.50
CA ALA A 166 12.74 -4.02 -11.49
C ALA A 166 14.17 -4.58 -11.52
N ILE A 167 14.72 -4.87 -12.71
CA ILE A 167 16.11 -5.31 -12.85
C ILE A 167 17.08 -4.24 -12.35
N MET A 168 16.85 -2.98 -12.72
CA MET A 168 17.67 -1.86 -12.23
C MET A 168 17.58 -1.72 -10.70
N ALA A 169 16.39 -1.83 -10.11
CA ALA A 169 16.18 -1.74 -8.68
C ALA A 169 16.86 -2.90 -7.92
N LEU A 170 16.79 -4.12 -8.44
CA LEU A 170 17.48 -5.29 -7.88
C LEU A 170 18.99 -5.15 -7.99
N PHE A 171 19.49 -4.65 -9.12
CA PHE A 171 20.90 -4.35 -9.31
C PHE A 171 21.39 -3.24 -8.38
N LEU A 172 20.57 -2.24 -8.06
CA LEU A 172 20.95 -1.23 -7.07
C LEU A 172 20.86 -1.78 -5.63
N ALA A 173 19.86 -2.61 -5.34
CA ALA A 173 19.61 -3.11 -4.00
C ALA A 173 20.62 -4.19 -3.57
N ILE A 174 20.92 -5.17 -4.43
CA ILE A 174 21.72 -6.35 -4.06
C ILE A 174 23.22 -6.03 -4.00
N PRO A 175 23.94 -5.79 -5.13
CA PRO A 175 25.36 -5.48 -5.07
C PRO A 175 25.63 -4.15 -4.39
N GLY A 176 24.75 -3.14 -4.55
CA GLY A 176 24.87 -1.88 -3.81
C GLY A 176 24.91 -2.10 -2.29
N SER A 177 24.01 -2.90 -1.74
CA SER A 177 23.98 -3.19 -0.28
C SER A 177 25.05 -4.17 0.20
N PHE A 178 25.68 -4.91 -0.74
CA PHE A 178 26.84 -5.75 -0.44
C PHE A 178 28.09 -4.90 -0.19
N PHE A 179 28.37 -3.94 -1.08
CA PHE A 179 29.54 -3.05 -0.98
C PHE A 179 29.34 -1.90 -0.01
N VAL A 180 28.14 -1.29 0.04
CA VAL A 180 27.85 -0.13 0.88
C VAL A 180 26.74 -0.46 1.87
N ARG A 181 26.93 -0.06 3.15
CA ARG A 181 25.95 -0.37 4.21
C ARG A 181 24.57 0.22 3.91
N MET A 182 23.57 -0.65 3.79
CA MET A 182 22.16 -0.30 3.54
C MET A 182 21.96 0.70 2.38
N PHE A 183 22.69 0.50 1.28
CA PHE A 183 22.73 1.41 0.12
C PHE A 183 21.34 1.85 -0.38
N TRP A 184 20.43 0.89 -0.60
CA TRP A 184 19.06 1.19 -1.07
C TRP A 184 18.28 2.05 -0.08
N CYS A 185 18.24 1.64 1.19
CA CYS A 185 17.51 2.34 2.25
C CYS A 185 18.07 3.75 2.52
N LYS A 186 19.35 3.97 2.23
CA LYS A 186 20.03 5.24 2.46
C LYS A 186 19.86 6.25 1.32
N TYR A 187 19.91 5.80 0.06
CA TYR A 187 20.03 6.68 -1.11
C TYR A 187 18.89 6.62 -2.14
N PHE A 188 18.14 5.52 -2.21
CA PHE A 188 17.11 5.32 -3.26
C PHE A 188 15.69 5.16 -2.71
N CYS A 189 15.55 4.64 -1.48
CA CYS A 189 14.26 4.27 -0.92
C CYS A 189 13.37 5.50 -0.65
N PRO A 190 12.19 5.62 -1.30
CA PRO A 190 11.30 6.75 -1.09
C PRO A 190 10.63 6.70 0.30
N LEU A 191 10.35 5.51 0.84
CA LEU A 191 9.89 5.34 2.21
C LEU A 191 10.86 5.97 3.24
N SER A 192 12.17 5.85 3.02
CA SER A 192 13.20 6.46 3.87
C SER A 192 13.20 7.99 3.77
N ALA A 193 13.01 8.53 2.56
CA ALA A 193 12.87 9.98 2.34
C ALA A 193 11.60 10.53 3.02
N ALA A 194 10.46 9.88 2.83
CA ALA A 194 9.21 10.25 3.50
C ALA A 194 9.36 10.21 5.03
N SER A 195 9.99 9.15 5.55
CA SER A 195 10.24 9.02 6.99
C SER A 195 11.17 10.11 7.54
N ASN A 196 12.13 10.60 6.75
CA ASN A 196 12.98 11.74 7.12
C ASN A 196 12.18 13.04 7.21
N ILE A 197 11.29 13.29 6.25
CA ILE A 197 10.41 14.48 6.26
C ILE A 197 9.56 14.49 7.53
N PHE A 198 8.92 13.38 7.88
CA PHE A 198 8.13 13.29 9.12
C PHE A 198 8.98 13.37 10.38
N THR A 199 10.21 12.86 10.34
CA THR A 199 11.15 13.01 11.46
C THR A 199 11.50 14.48 11.70
N TYR A 200 11.58 15.30 10.64
CA TYR A 200 11.65 16.77 10.75
C TYR A 200 10.27 17.37 11.07
N GLY A 201 9.60 16.82 12.08
CA GLY A 201 8.17 17.03 12.32
C GLY A 201 7.74 18.49 12.45
N TYR A 202 8.54 19.34 13.10
CA TYR A 202 8.24 20.78 13.18
C TYR A 202 8.22 21.46 11.80
N VAL A 203 9.13 21.08 10.91
CA VAL A 203 9.20 21.66 9.56
C VAL A 203 8.07 21.12 8.69
N PHE A 204 7.76 19.83 8.81
CA PHE A 204 6.59 19.23 8.17
C PHE A 204 5.29 19.94 8.58
N LEU A 205 5.04 20.05 9.90
CA LEU A 205 3.84 20.71 10.42
C LEU A 205 3.77 22.19 10.03
N ALA A 206 4.89 22.91 10.04
CA ALA A 206 4.92 24.31 9.62
C ALA A 206 4.57 24.46 8.13
N LEU A 207 5.18 23.67 7.23
CA LEU A 207 4.92 23.75 5.80
C LEU A 207 3.48 23.32 5.44
N THR A 208 3.00 22.23 6.03
CA THR A 208 1.62 21.78 5.84
C THR A 208 0.63 22.78 6.42
N GLY A 209 0.89 23.35 7.60
CA GLY A 209 0.06 24.38 8.22
C GLY A 209 -0.03 25.65 7.38
N ILE A 210 1.10 26.11 6.84
CA ILE A 210 1.14 27.27 5.91
C ILE A 210 0.33 26.96 4.66
N TYR A 211 0.50 25.78 4.06
CA TYR A 211 -0.26 25.38 2.87
C TYR A 211 -1.77 25.38 3.13
N VAL A 212 -2.22 24.71 4.20
CA VAL A 212 -3.63 24.65 4.59
C VAL A 212 -4.20 26.05 4.85
N LEU A 213 -3.42 26.92 5.51
CA LEU A 213 -3.82 28.30 5.78
C LEU A 213 -3.96 29.11 4.47
N LEU A 214 -3.02 28.98 3.54
CA LEU A 214 -3.08 29.64 2.23
C LEU A 214 -4.27 29.16 1.38
N THR A 215 -4.57 27.86 1.40
CA THR A 215 -5.64 27.30 0.57
C THR A 215 -7.03 27.49 1.18
N LEU A 216 -7.20 27.23 2.48
CA LEU A 216 -8.52 27.27 3.12
C LEU A 216 -8.91 28.66 3.64
N VAL A 217 -7.96 29.45 4.15
CA VAL A 217 -8.26 30.76 4.74
C VAL A 217 -8.16 31.86 3.70
N PHE A 218 -7.11 31.83 2.88
CA PHE A 218 -6.89 32.87 1.85
C PHE A 218 -7.46 32.49 0.48
N GLY A 219 -7.99 31.28 0.30
CA GLY A 219 -8.64 30.85 -0.94
C GLY A 219 -7.72 30.76 -2.16
N LEU A 220 -6.38 30.69 -1.97
CA LEU A 220 -5.48 30.50 -3.09
C LEU A 220 -5.59 29.06 -3.62
N ALA A 221 -5.83 28.93 -4.93
CA ALA A 221 -5.84 27.64 -5.63
C ALA A 221 -4.41 27.10 -5.84
N ILE A 222 -3.74 26.73 -4.76
CA ILE A 222 -2.39 26.14 -4.79
C ILE A 222 -2.52 24.63 -4.93
N GLY A 223 -2.04 24.08 -6.05
CA GLY A 223 -2.00 22.64 -6.26
C GLY A 223 -1.13 21.90 -5.24
N TRP A 224 -1.51 20.68 -4.89
CA TRP A 224 -0.80 19.80 -3.94
C TRP A 224 0.67 19.55 -4.30
N ILE A 225 1.02 19.67 -5.59
CA ILE A 225 2.38 19.50 -6.11
C ILE A 225 3.36 20.45 -5.43
N TRP A 226 2.94 21.69 -5.14
CA TRP A 226 3.78 22.69 -4.48
C TRP A 226 4.10 22.33 -3.03
N LEU A 227 3.14 21.75 -2.31
CA LEU A 227 3.38 21.22 -0.96
C LEU A 227 4.39 20.06 -1.03
N LEU A 228 4.20 19.12 -1.95
CA LEU A 228 5.11 17.99 -2.12
C LEU A 228 6.54 18.45 -2.48
N ALA A 229 6.67 19.43 -3.38
CA ALA A 229 7.94 20.02 -3.76
C ALA A 229 8.62 20.70 -2.56
N ALA A 230 7.88 21.54 -1.82
CA ALA A 230 8.39 22.22 -0.64
C ALA A 230 8.87 21.24 0.43
N LEU A 231 8.08 20.20 0.73
CA LEU A 231 8.45 19.15 1.69
C LEU A 231 9.69 18.37 1.25
N SER A 232 9.77 18.01 -0.05
CA SER A 232 10.90 17.26 -0.59
C SER A 232 12.20 18.07 -0.59
N ILE A 233 12.13 19.35 -0.97
CA ILE A 233 13.28 20.28 -0.96
C ILE A 233 13.73 20.54 0.47
N ALA A 234 12.81 20.84 1.39
CA ALA A 234 13.13 21.07 2.80
C ALA A 234 13.77 19.83 3.44
N GLY A 235 13.23 18.64 3.18
CA GLY A 235 13.80 17.38 3.65
C GLY A 235 15.22 17.15 3.13
N ALA A 236 15.45 17.35 1.83
CA ALA A 236 16.76 17.22 1.20
C ALA A 236 17.77 18.22 1.79
N LEU A 237 17.39 19.48 1.98
CA LEU A 237 18.25 20.51 2.56
C LEU A 237 18.61 20.19 4.01
N LEU A 238 17.64 19.80 4.84
CA LEU A 238 17.88 19.48 6.25
C LEU A 238 18.75 18.23 6.42
N GLU A 239 18.51 17.20 5.61
CA GLU A 239 19.34 16.00 5.63
C GLU A 239 20.78 16.28 5.18
N THR A 240 20.97 17.05 4.10
CA THR A 240 22.32 17.32 3.59
C THR A 240 23.12 18.28 4.48
N THR A 241 22.46 19.23 5.14
CA THR A 241 23.13 20.22 5.99
C THR A 241 23.39 19.72 7.40
N ARG A 242 22.37 19.16 8.07
CA ARG A 242 22.41 18.89 9.52
C ARG A 242 22.54 17.40 9.87
N LEU A 243 21.99 16.48 9.07
CA LEU A 243 21.92 15.03 9.38
C LEU A 243 21.35 14.68 10.77
N MET A 244 20.76 15.65 11.48
CA MET A 244 20.31 15.55 12.86
C MET A 244 18.86 16.00 12.99
N SER A 245 18.12 15.27 13.80
CA SER A 245 16.71 15.51 14.11
C SER A 245 16.57 16.50 15.27
N TRP A 246 15.79 17.57 15.09
CA TRP A 246 15.54 18.57 16.14
C TRP A 246 14.21 18.32 16.85
N GLY A 247 14.30 17.96 18.13
CA GLY A 247 13.15 17.70 19.01
C GLY A 247 12.44 16.37 18.75
N MET A 248 11.75 16.23 17.61
CA MET A 248 11.14 14.96 17.18
C MET A 248 12.18 14.06 16.49
N PRO A 249 12.12 12.73 16.62
CA PRO A 249 11.18 11.97 17.44
C PRO A 249 11.51 12.11 18.94
N TRP A 250 10.50 12.01 19.80
CA TRP A 250 10.70 12.24 21.23
C TRP A 250 11.51 11.13 21.92
N ILE A 251 11.36 9.89 21.47
CA ILE A 251 12.07 8.75 22.05
C ILE A 251 13.40 8.55 21.33
N LYS A 252 14.51 8.71 22.06
CA LYS A 252 15.87 8.57 21.51
C LYS A 252 16.77 7.73 22.41
N ILE A 253 17.89 7.26 21.84
CA ILE A 253 18.92 6.53 22.57
C ILE A 253 19.84 7.56 23.23
N THR A 254 20.11 7.37 24.53
CA THR A 254 20.99 8.21 25.34
C THR A 254 22.17 7.39 25.82
N ARG A 255 23.36 7.98 25.78
CA ARG A 255 24.61 7.40 26.27
C ARG A 255 25.00 8.05 27.60
N ASN A 256 25.35 7.22 28.58
CA ASN A 256 25.93 7.65 29.84
C ASN A 256 27.46 7.55 29.74
N ASP A 257 28.13 8.70 29.76
CA ASP A 257 29.59 8.79 29.64
C ASP A 257 30.33 8.16 30.82
N ASP A 258 29.78 8.23 32.03
CA ASP A 258 30.44 7.75 33.25
C ASP A 258 30.65 6.23 33.26
N SER A 259 29.74 5.50 32.61
CA SER A 259 29.79 4.04 32.49
C SER A 259 30.41 3.57 31.17
N CYS A 260 30.68 4.47 30.23
CA CYS A 260 31.08 4.10 28.87
C CYS A 260 32.59 3.86 28.77
N THR A 261 32.98 2.62 28.47
CA THR A 261 34.40 2.26 28.27
C THR A 261 34.93 2.61 26.87
N SER A 262 34.19 3.38 26.07
CA SER A 262 34.57 3.78 24.71
C SER A 262 35.01 2.64 23.78
N CYS A 263 34.44 1.43 23.96
CA CYS A 263 34.83 0.23 23.20
C CYS A 263 34.37 0.22 21.73
N ARG A 264 33.52 1.17 21.32
CA ARG A 264 32.95 1.35 19.96
C ARG A 264 32.23 0.12 19.37
N LEU A 265 31.76 -0.80 20.21
CA LEU A 265 30.97 -1.95 19.75
C LEU A 265 29.59 -1.51 19.22
N CYS A 266 29.01 -0.46 19.80
CA CYS A 266 27.77 0.17 19.34
C CYS A 266 27.84 0.65 17.89
N ASP A 267 28.98 1.20 17.45
CA ASP A 267 29.18 1.72 16.09
C ASP A 267 29.26 0.58 15.07
N LYS A 268 29.83 -0.55 15.48
CA LYS A 268 29.91 -1.76 14.65
C LYS A 268 28.55 -2.44 14.52
N ALA A 269 27.76 -2.41 15.59
CA ALA A 269 26.42 -2.99 15.65
C ALA A 269 25.38 -2.17 14.87
N CYS A 270 25.54 -0.84 14.77
CA CYS A 270 24.60 0.02 14.06
C CYS A 270 24.50 -0.35 12.56
N PRO A 271 23.33 -0.78 12.07
CA PRO A 271 23.17 -1.18 10.67
C PRO A 271 23.34 0.01 9.71
N MET A 272 22.96 1.22 10.15
CA MET A 272 23.11 2.47 9.40
C MET A 272 24.49 3.13 9.52
N ALA A 273 25.46 2.47 10.16
CA ALA A 273 26.84 2.96 10.30
C ALA A 273 26.99 4.30 11.04
N ILE A 274 26.04 4.61 11.93
CA ILE A 274 26.09 5.81 12.77
C ILE A 274 27.17 5.62 13.84
N LYS A 275 27.98 6.65 14.07
CA LYS A 275 28.93 6.69 15.19
C LYS A 275 28.17 7.03 16.48
N ILE A 276 27.65 6.00 17.13
CA ILE A 276 26.90 6.08 18.39
C ILE A 276 27.82 6.53 19.52
N SER A 277 29.09 6.10 19.50
CA SER A 277 30.08 6.44 20.53
C SER A 277 30.39 7.94 20.61
N ASP A 278 30.24 8.67 19.50
CA ASP A 278 30.51 10.11 19.42
C ASP A 278 29.31 10.97 19.83
N GLN A 279 28.16 10.35 20.16
CA GLN A 279 26.91 11.06 20.42
C GLN A 279 26.42 10.81 21.86
N PRO A 280 26.22 11.87 22.69
CA PRO A 280 25.61 11.71 24.00
C PRO A 280 24.11 11.36 23.88
N ARG A 281 23.45 11.89 22.85
CA ARG A 281 22.10 11.53 22.43
C ARG A 281 22.13 11.22 20.94
N VAL A 282 21.56 10.08 20.56
CA VAL A 282 21.53 9.64 19.17
C VAL A 282 20.46 10.41 18.41
N ASP A 283 20.82 11.58 17.89
CA ASP A 283 19.94 12.48 17.15
C ASP A 283 20.03 12.30 15.62
N HIS A 284 20.91 11.41 15.16
CA HIS A 284 21.13 11.18 13.74
C HIS A 284 19.85 10.75 13.00
N ILE A 285 19.56 11.38 11.87
CA ILE A 285 18.30 11.22 11.11
C ILE A 285 18.06 9.77 10.61
N ASP A 286 19.15 9.03 10.38
CA ASP A 286 19.11 7.62 9.97
C ASP A 286 18.86 6.64 11.12
N CYS A 287 18.71 7.08 12.37
CA CYS A 287 18.44 6.15 13.47
C CYS A 287 17.06 5.49 13.29
N HIS A 288 17.00 4.15 13.34
CA HIS A 288 15.73 3.40 13.26
C HIS A 288 15.17 3.01 14.63
N LEU A 289 15.84 3.42 15.73
CA LEU A 289 15.55 2.96 17.10
C LEU A 289 15.49 1.41 17.22
N CYS A 290 16.32 0.70 16.45
CA CYS A 290 16.33 -0.77 16.41
C CYS A 290 16.91 -1.45 17.66
N GLY A 291 17.57 -0.68 18.55
CA GLY A 291 18.10 -1.19 19.83
C GLY A 291 19.34 -2.10 19.73
N ASP A 292 19.92 -2.30 18.55
CA ASP A 292 21.10 -3.16 18.39
C ASP A 292 22.34 -2.61 19.10
N CYS A 293 22.50 -1.28 19.14
CA CYS A 293 23.59 -0.64 19.88
C CYS A 293 23.46 -0.84 21.39
N ILE A 294 22.24 -0.88 21.92
CA ILE A 294 21.97 -1.18 23.33
C ILE A 294 22.26 -2.66 23.62
N SER A 295 21.72 -3.56 22.80
CA SER A 295 21.87 -5.01 22.98
C SER A 295 23.33 -5.46 22.89
N SER A 296 24.13 -4.81 22.03
CA SER A 296 25.56 -5.09 21.86
C SER A 296 26.47 -4.43 22.90
N CYS A 297 25.95 -3.51 23.72
CA CYS A 297 26.74 -2.86 24.76
C CYS A 297 27.16 -3.88 25.82
N PRO A 298 28.46 -4.02 26.11
CA PRO A 298 28.92 -4.95 27.14
C PRO A 298 28.70 -4.41 28.56
N GLU A 299 28.64 -3.08 28.70
CA GLU A 299 28.44 -2.39 29.96
C GLU A 299 26.96 -2.14 30.20
N LYS A 300 26.51 -2.42 31.43
CA LYS A 300 25.12 -2.23 31.84
C LYS A 300 24.81 -0.75 31.99
N ASP A 301 23.59 -0.36 31.64
CA ASP A 301 23.04 0.99 31.82
C ASP A 301 23.82 2.13 31.14
N THR A 302 24.73 1.80 30.22
CA THR A 302 25.47 2.77 29.40
C THR A 302 24.66 3.33 28.25
N LEU A 303 23.98 2.47 27.49
CA LEU A 303 23.10 2.87 26.40
C LEU A 303 21.66 2.55 26.78
N GLN A 304 20.81 3.56 26.78
CA GLN A 304 19.43 3.47 27.26
C GLN A 304 18.48 4.19 26.31
N ILE A 305 17.19 3.88 26.37
CA ILE A 305 16.15 4.60 25.64
C ILE A 305 15.54 5.62 26.60
N ASN A 306 15.72 6.91 26.34
CA ASN A 306 15.30 8.00 27.24
C ASN A 306 15.64 7.70 28.73
N ARG A 307 16.90 7.31 28.99
CA ARG A 307 17.41 6.94 30.34
C ARG A 307 16.74 5.73 31.01
N LYS A 308 16.00 4.91 30.25
CA LYS A 308 15.45 3.64 30.73
C LYS A 308 16.02 2.46 29.93
N ASN A 309 16.28 1.36 30.62
CA ASN A 309 16.83 0.15 30.01
C ASN A 309 15.70 -0.79 29.50
N ILE A 310 15.03 -0.39 28.41
CA ILE A 310 13.83 -1.08 27.90
C ILE A 310 14.04 -1.49 26.43
N THR A 311 14.80 -2.56 26.21
CA THR A 311 15.15 -3.03 24.85
C THR A 311 14.00 -3.68 24.07
N TRP A 312 12.97 -4.17 24.76
CA TRP A 312 11.77 -4.77 24.14
C TRP A 312 10.76 -3.72 23.66
N MET A 313 10.82 -2.49 24.17
CA MET A 313 9.83 -1.44 23.89
C MET A 313 9.69 -1.11 22.39
N PRO A 314 10.76 -0.95 21.59
CA PRO A 314 10.60 -0.67 20.16
C PRO A 314 9.88 -1.80 19.40
N ALA A 315 10.12 -3.06 19.79
CA ALA A 315 9.45 -4.23 19.22
C ALA A 315 7.96 -4.24 19.60
N LEU A 316 7.63 -4.04 20.88
CA LEU A 316 6.23 -3.96 21.31
C LEU A 316 5.50 -2.79 20.64
N ALA A 317 6.10 -1.61 20.59
CA ALA A 317 5.53 -0.44 19.94
C ALA A 317 5.21 -0.72 18.46
N THR A 318 6.09 -1.44 17.76
CA THR A 318 5.85 -1.86 16.38
C THR A 318 4.63 -2.78 16.27
N VAL A 319 4.53 -3.80 17.12
CA VAL A 319 3.38 -4.73 17.14
C VAL A 319 2.09 -3.99 17.45
N VAL A 320 2.09 -3.12 18.46
CA VAL A 320 0.91 -2.35 18.87
C VAL A 320 0.43 -1.44 17.74
N LEU A 321 1.33 -0.74 17.05
CA LEU A 321 0.96 0.12 15.93
C LEU A 321 0.35 -0.65 14.75
N VAL A 322 0.91 -1.83 14.41
CA VAL A 322 0.36 -2.69 13.37
C VAL A 322 -1.01 -3.24 13.77
N VAL A 323 -1.14 -3.79 14.97
CA VAL A 323 -2.42 -4.34 15.45
C VAL A 323 -3.48 -3.24 15.52
N ALA A 324 -3.15 -2.06 16.04
CA ALA A 324 -4.07 -0.93 16.11
C ALA A 324 -4.54 -0.48 14.71
N GLY A 325 -3.64 -0.40 13.73
CA GLY A 325 -4.04 -0.03 12.38
C GLY A 325 -4.86 -1.11 11.67
N LEU A 326 -4.62 -2.40 11.93
CA LEU A 326 -5.45 -3.49 11.38
C LEU A 326 -6.86 -3.49 12.00
N ILE A 327 -6.95 -3.26 13.31
CA ILE A 327 -8.24 -3.11 14.01
C ILE A 327 -9.00 -1.91 13.45
N PHE A 328 -8.34 -0.75 13.32
CA PHE A 328 -8.94 0.44 12.74
C PHE A 328 -9.49 0.16 11.33
N ALA A 329 -8.68 -0.48 10.48
CA ALA A 329 -9.09 -0.84 9.12
C ALA A 329 -10.30 -1.79 9.07
N SER A 330 -10.49 -2.65 10.07
CA SER A 330 -11.65 -3.55 10.15
C SER A 330 -12.96 -2.84 10.52
N TYR A 331 -12.88 -1.64 11.11
CA TYR A 331 -14.06 -0.86 11.51
C TYR A 331 -14.39 0.27 10.54
N THR A 332 -13.48 0.64 9.64
CA THR A 332 -13.65 1.77 8.73
C THR A 332 -13.61 1.32 7.27
N ASP A 333 -14.77 1.39 6.61
CA ASP A 333 -14.87 1.23 5.16
C ASP A 333 -14.72 2.59 4.49
N ILE A 334 -13.62 2.79 3.74
CA ILE A 334 -13.36 4.02 2.99
C ILE A 334 -13.74 3.75 1.53
N PRO A 335 -14.66 4.53 0.93
CA PRO A 335 -15.06 4.34 -0.46
C PRO A 335 -13.90 4.67 -1.42
N THR A 336 -13.79 3.88 -2.49
CA THR A 336 -12.80 4.05 -3.55
C THR A 336 -13.02 5.32 -4.36
N ILE A 337 -14.26 5.62 -4.69
CA ILE A 337 -14.67 6.94 -5.19
C ILE A 337 -15.85 7.41 -4.37
N ASN A 338 -15.94 8.72 -4.14
CA ASN A 338 -17.10 9.35 -3.54
C ASN A 338 -17.45 10.57 -4.38
N ILE A 339 -18.36 10.40 -5.33
CA ILE A 339 -18.76 11.45 -6.26
C ILE A 339 -20.18 11.88 -5.90
N ARG A 340 -20.36 13.18 -5.67
CA ARG A 340 -21.66 13.79 -5.38
C ARG A 340 -21.97 14.82 -6.47
N TRP A 341 -23.16 14.72 -7.05
CA TRP A 341 -23.67 15.64 -8.07
C TRP A 341 -24.82 16.52 -7.53
N GLY A 342 -25.58 16.03 -6.53
CA GLY A 342 -26.68 16.76 -5.91
C GLY A 342 -26.24 17.94 -5.03
N THR A 343 -27.14 18.90 -4.80
CA THR A 343 -26.90 20.00 -3.85
C THR A 343 -26.86 19.47 -2.41
N PRO A 344 -26.27 20.22 -1.46
CA PRO A 344 -26.23 19.82 -0.05
C PRO A 344 -27.61 19.50 0.54
N GLU A 345 -28.67 20.21 0.14
CA GLU A 345 -30.03 19.92 0.60
C GLU A 345 -30.53 18.56 0.07
N GLN A 346 -30.34 18.29 -1.22
CA GLN A 346 -30.76 17.03 -1.84
C GLN A 346 -30.02 15.83 -1.24
N LEU A 347 -28.74 16.00 -0.90
CA LEU A 347 -27.92 14.93 -0.32
C LEU A 347 -28.35 14.56 1.11
N ASN A 348 -28.95 15.47 1.86
CA ASN A 348 -29.45 15.20 3.21
C ASN A 348 -30.75 14.38 3.21
N GLU A 349 -31.56 14.52 2.16
CA GLU A 349 -32.85 13.80 2.00
C GLU A 349 -32.73 12.57 1.09
N ALA A 350 -31.55 12.32 0.52
CA ALA A 350 -31.30 11.26 -0.45
C ALA A 350 -31.61 9.85 0.11
N GLY A 351 -32.25 9.04 -0.72
CA GLY A 351 -32.28 7.58 -0.56
C GLY A 351 -30.90 6.99 -0.78
N VAL A 352 -30.63 5.86 -0.12
CA VAL A 352 -29.36 5.14 -0.19
C VAL A 352 -29.65 3.71 -0.59
N TYR A 353 -29.17 3.31 -1.77
CA TYR A 353 -29.23 1.94 -2.24
C TYR A 353 -27.82 1.33 -2.22
N ARG A 354 -27.62 0.14 -1.63
CA ARG A 354 -26.34 -0.57 -1.63
C ARG A 354 -26.48 -1.90 -2.35
N GLN A 355 -25.62 -2.15 -3.33
CA GLN A 355 -25.53 -3.41 -4.05
C GLN A 355 -24.15 -4.03 -3.83
N SER A 356 -24.12 -5.30 -3.42
CA SER A 356 -22.90 -6.10 -3.30
C SER A 356 -22.82 -7.12 -4.44
N GLY A 357 -21.61 -7.67 -4.66
CA GLY A 357 -21.38 -8.72 -5.66
C GLY A 357 -21.06 -8.22 -7.07
N LEU A 358 -20.65 -6.96 -7.21
CA LEU A 358 -20.27 -6.37 -8.50
C LEU A 358 -18.78 -6.60 -8.76
N ALA A 359 -18.44 -7.82 -9.18
CA ALA A 359 -17.07 -8.22 -9.50
C ALA A 359 -16.40 -7.37 -10.61
N SER A 360 -17.16 -6.59 -11.38
CA SER A 360 -16.73 -5.62 -12.39
C SER A 360 -16.13 -4.36 -11.76
N VAL A 361 -16.54 -4.00 -10.54
CA VAL A 361 -15.97 -2.91 -9.74
C VAL A 361 -14.72 -3.43 -9.05
N LYS A 362 -13.59 -3.35 -9.77
CA LYS A 362 -12.29 -3.86 -9.31
C LYS A 362 -11.26 -2.78 -9.04
N CYS A 363 -11.47 -1.60 -9.60
CA CYS A 363 -10.44 -0.59 -9.72
C CYS A 363 -11.05 0.82 -9.82
N PHE A 364 -10.22 1.86 -9.70
CA PHE A 364 -10.64 3.25 -9.90
C PHE A 364 -11.25 3.47 -11.29
N GLY A 365 -10.64 2.92 -12.35
CA GLY A 365 -11.16 3.03 -13.72
C GLY A 365 -12.55 2.42 -13.89
N SER A 366 -12.77 1.19 -13.41
CA SER A 366 -14.09 0.56 -13.43
C SER A 366 -15.10 1.30 -12.55
N SER A 367 -14.65 1.86 -11.42
CA SER A 367 -15.50 2.66 -10.54
C SER A 367 -15.93 3.96 -11.21
N MET A 368 -15.02 4.62 -11.94
CA MET A 368 -15.33 5.83 -12.68
C MET A 368 -16.25 5.54 -13.88
N SER A 369 -16.07 4.41 -14.56
CA SER A 369 -16.99 3.94 -15.60
C SER A 369 -18.39 3.73 -15.02
N PHE A 370 -18.49 3.08 -13.85
CA PHE A 370 -19.75 2.89 -13.14
C PHE A 370 -20.39 4.22 -12.73
N ALA A 371 -19.61 5.16 -12.17
CA ALA A 371 -20.11 6.47 -11.80
C ALA A 371 -20.58 7.29 -13.01
N ASN A 372 -19.88 7.23 -14.15
CA ASN A 372 -20.31 7.90 -15.38
C ASN A 372 -21.63 7.33 -15.89
N HIS A 373 -21.80 6.01 -15.87
CA HIS A 373 -23.06 5.35 -16.23
C HIS A 373 -24.22 5.77 -15.29
N MET A 374 -23.97 5.79 -13.98
CA MET A 374 -24.96 6.22 -12.99
C MET A 374 -25.30 7.71 -13.08
N LYS A 375 -24.36 8.56 -13.54
CA LYS A 375 -24.58 9.99 -13.72
C LYS A 375 -25.61 10.29 -14.81
N GLU A 376 -25.76 9.41 -15.79
CA GLU A 376 -26.74 9.59 -16.88
C GLU A 376 -28.18 9.34 -16.42
N LEU A 377 -28.38 8.68 -15.26
CA LEU A 377 -29.70 8.38 -14.74
C LEU A 377 -30.29 9.62 -14.04
N PRO A 378 -31.47 10.10 -14.46
CA PRO A 378 -32.14 11.19 -13.77
C PRO A 378 -32.52 10.77 -12.35
N GLY A 379 -32.26 11.65 -11.37
CA GLY A 379 -32.54 11.39 -9.96
C GLY A 379 -31.37 10.78 -9.18
N VAL A 380 -30.27 10.39 -9.82
CA VAL A 380 -29.06 9.97 -9.09
C VAL A 380 -28.28 11.20 -8.62
N LEU A 381 -28.09 11.31 -7.31
CA LEU A 381 -27.45 12.44 -6.63
C LEU A 381 -25.97 12.18 -6.32
N GLY A 382 -25.54 10.92 -6.33
CA GLY A 382 -24.14 10.56 -6.12
C GLY A 382 -23.90 9.06 -6.07
N VAL A 383 -22.63 8.66 -6.11
CA VAL A 383 -22.20 7.27 -6.04
C VAL A 383 -20.96 7.14 -5.17
N GLU A 384 -20.94 6.10 -4.35
CA GLU A 384 -19.76 5.58 -3.68
C GLU A 384 -19.51 4.16 -4.18
N THR A 385 -18.27 3.83 -4.53
CA THR A 385 -17.89 2.44 -4.83
C THR A 385 -16.89 1.94 -3.81
N TYR A 386 -16.90 0.64 -3.58
CA TYR A 386 -16.07 -0.04 -2.59
C TYR A 386 -15.43 -1.24 -3.28
N VAL A 387 -14.18 -1.09 -3.71
CA VAL A 387 -13.45 -2.15 -4.42
C VAL A 387 -13.16 -3.35 -3.51
N GLY A 388 -12.92 -3.10 -2.22
CA GLY A 388 -12.53 -4.15 -1.26
C GLY A 388 -13.62 -5.21 -1.01
N ASP A 389 -14.90 -4.83 -1.10
CA ASP A 389 -16.05 -5.73 -0.91
C ASP A 389 -16.88 -5.91 -2.19
N HIS A 390 -16.39 -5.40 -3.33
CA HIS A 390 -17.11 -5.38 -4.61
C HIS A 390 -18.55 -4.86 -4.48
N SER A 391 -18.72 -3.76 -3.74
CA SER A 391 -20.02 -3.14 -3.54
C SER A 391 -20.06 -1.69 -4.03
N VAL A 392 -21.28 -1.22 -4.29
CA VAL A 392 -21.56 0.17 -4.66
C VAL A 392 -22.71 0.67 -3.82
N LYS A 393 -22.70 1.97 -3.55
CA LYS A 393 -23.75 2.69 -2.86
C LYS A 393 -24.16 3.87 -3.72
N VAL A 394 -25.42 3.86 -4.15
CA VAL A 394 -26.01 4.90 -4.99
C VAL A 394 -26.88 5.78 -4.12
N LEU A 395 -26.67 7.09 -4.22
CA LEU A 395 -27.50 8.10 -3.57
C LEU A 395 -28.45 8.66 -4.61
N TYR A 396 -29.74 8.66 -4.30
CA TYR A 396 -30.76 9.02 -5.28
C TYR A 396 -31.92 9.77 -4.63
N ASP A 397 -32.64 10.54 -5.43
CA ASP A 397 -33.87 11.21 -5.04
C ASP A 397 -35.03 10.22 -5.14
N LYS A 398 -35.66 9.93 -3.99
CA LYS A 398 -36.78 8.98 -3.87
C LYS A 398 -38.02 9.40 -4.66
N ASN A 399 -38.13 10.67 -5.02
CA ASN A 399 -39.27 11.19 -5.77
C ASN A 399 -39.10 11.04 -7.28
N VAL A 400 -37.87 10.85 -7.76
CA VAL A 400 -37.54 10.83 -9.19
C VAL A 400 -37.28 9.42 -9.70
N ILE A 401 -36.59 8.59 -8.92
CA ILE A 401 -36.17 7.24 -9.34
C ILE A 401 -36.42 6.23 -8.23
N SER A 402 -36.86 5.02 -8.62
CA SER A 402 -37.07 3.90 -7.69
C SER A 402 -35.81 3.05 -7.52
N GLU A 403 -35.75 2.24 -6.46
CA GLU A 403 -34.64 1.28 -6.29
C GLU A 403 -34.58 0.23 -7.40
N GLU A 404 -35.73 -0.16 -7.96
CA GLU A 404 -35.83 -1.14 -9.04
C GLU A 404 -35.19 -0.60 -10.33
N ASP A 405 -35.42 0.67 -10.63
CA ASP A 405 -34.81 1.34 -11.79
C ASP A 405 -33.28 1.42 -11.64
N ILE A 406 -32.79 1.66 -10.42
CA ILE A 406 -31.35 1.67 -10.13
C ILE A 406 -30.76 0.28 -10.32
N ARG A 407 -31.39 -0.78 -9.80
CA ARG A 407 -30.94 -2.17 -10.00
C ARG A 407 -30.90 -2.54 -11.47
N LYS A 408 -31.94 -2.18 -12.22
CA LYS A 408 -32.03 -2.42 -13.66
C LYS A 408 -30.92 -1.69 -14.41
N ALA A 409 -30.55 -0.48 -13.99
CA ALA A 409 -29.46 0.26 -14.60
C ALA A 409 -28.07 -0.26 -14.23
N ILE A 410 -27.90 -0.85 -13.04
CA ILE A 410 -26.66 -1.55 -12.64
C ILE A 410 -26.49 -2.82 -13.48
N PHE A 411 -27.58 -3.54 -13.75
CA PHE A 411 -27.56 -4.76 -14.54
C PHE A 411 -27.18 -4.48 -15.99
N THR A 412 -26.11 -5.14 -16.46
CA THR A 412 -25.69 -5.08 -17.87
C THR A 412 -26.02 -6.41 -18.53
N PRO A 413 -26.95 -6.45 -19.50
CA PRO A 413 -27.32 -7.70 -20.17
C PRO A 413 -26.17 -8.22 -21.03
N VAL A 414 -25.91 -9.53 -20.93
CA VAL A 414 -24.90 -10.25 -21.71
C VAL A 414 -25.59 -11.14 -22.73
N ASN A 415 -25.20 -10.98 -23.99
CA ASN A 415 -25.59 -11.84 -25.11
C ASN A 415 -24.32 -12.52 -25.65
N SER A 416 -24.22 -13.83 -25.48
CA SER A 416 -23.07 -14.63 -25.94
C SER A 416 -23.53 -15.72 -26.89
N ILE A 417 -22.89 -15.81 -28.06
CA ILE A 417 -23.11 -16.87 -29.04
C ILE A 417 -21.89 -17.79 -29.00
N PHE A 418 -22.09 -19.08 -28.75
CA PHE A 418 -21.00 -20.05 -28.58
C PHE A 418 -20.78 -20.88 -29.85
N THR A 419 -21.86 -21.32 -30.50
CA THR A 419 -21.79 -22.18 -31.68
C THR A 419 -22.86 -21.79 -32.68
N ALA A 420 -22.46 -21.65 -33.95
CA ALA A 420 -23.41 -21.44 -35.03
C ALA A 420 -24.34 -22.67 -35.15
N PRO A 421 -25.62 -22.47 -35.49
CA PRO A 421 -26.52 -23.60 -35.71
C PRO A 421 -25.94 -24.54 -36.76
N PHE A 422 -25.88 -25.84 -36.46
CA PHE A 422 -25.39 -26.84 -37.42
C PHE A 422 -26.35 -26.92 -38.61
N ASP A 423 -25.81 -27.01 -39.83
CA ASP A 423 -26.60 -27.12 -41.06
C ASP A 423 -27.70 -28.19 -40.92
N GLY A 424 -28.96 -27.78 -41.13
CA GLY A 424 -30.16 -28.62 -40.96
C GLY A 424 -30.85 -28.57 -39.58
N SER A 425 -30.45 -27.66 -38.68
CA SER A 425 -31.17 -27.38 -37.42
C SER A 425 -32.34 -26.40 -37.63
N GLU A 426 -33.51 -26.89 -38.02
CA GLU A 426 -34.69 -26.03 -38.19
C GLU A 426 -35.35 -25.58 -36.86
N LYS A 427 -34.95 -26.13 -35.70
CA LYS A 427 -35.58 -25.85 -34.41
C LYS A 427 -34.55 -25.61 -33.31
N VAL A 428 -34.45 -24.36 -32.85
CA VAL A 428 -33.74 -23.96 -31.62
C VAL A 428 -34.73 -23.95 -30.47
N SER A 429 -34.37 -24.58 -29.35
CA SER A 429 -35.17 -24.53 -28.11
C SER A 429 -34.58 -23.54 -27.13
N ILE A 430 -35.45 -22.96 -26.31
CA ILE A 430 -35.09 -21.97 -25.29
C ILE A 430 -35.47 -22.54 -23.93
N ALA A 431 -34.54 -22.54 -23.00
CA ALA A 431 -34.78 -22.78 -21.59
C ALA A 431 -34.58 -21.47 -20.83
N GLU A 432 -35.53 -21.14 -19.97
CA GLU A 432 -35.43 -20.00 -19.08
C GLU A 432 -35.11 -20.50 -17.67
N ALA A 433 -34.03 -19.96 -17.09
CA ALA A 433 -33.63 -20.24 -15.72
C ALA A 433 -33.46 -18.94 -14.95
N ALA A 434 -34.01 -18.88 -13.74
CA ALA A 434 -33.77 -17.78 -12.83
C ALA A 434 -32.51 -18.05 -12.00
N ILE A 435 -31.52 -17.16 -12.07
CA ILE A 435 -30.23 -17.29 -11.38
C ILE A 435 -30.10 -16.17 -10.34
N ASP A 436 -29.91 -16.56 -9.08
CA ASP A 436 -29.66 -15.62 -7.99
C ASP A 436 -28.19 -15.17 -7.97
N GLN A 437 -27.93 -13.97 -7.45
CA GLN A 437 -26.60 -13.35 -7.36
C GLN A 437 -25.87 -13.20 -8.71
N PHE A 438 -26.60 -13.00 -9.81
CA PHE A 438 -26.08 -12.98 -11.18
C PHE A 438 -26.07 -11.57 -11.81
N PHE A 439 -25.60 -10.59 -11.05
CA PHE A 439 -25.69 -9.17 -11.41
C PHE A 439 -24.51 -8.67 -12.26
N ASP A 440 -23.41 -9.42 -12.33
CA ASP A 440 -22.21 -8.99 -13.02
C ASP A 440 -22.04 -9.65 -14.41
N PRO A 441 -21.65 -8.89 -15.45
CA PRO A 441 -21.29 -9.46 -16.75
C PRO A 441 -20.21 -10.55 -16.69
N LYS A 442 -19.34 -10.49 -15.69
CA LYS A 442 -18.31 -11.50 -15.47
C LYS A 442 -18.90 -12.85 -15.07
N ASP A 443 -19.96 -12.86 -14.28
CA ASP A 443 -20.64 -14.10 -13.89
C ASP A 443 -21.31 -14.74 -15.12
N ALA A 444 -21.95 -13.93 -15.96
CA ALA A 444 -22.47 -14.35 -17.25
C ALA A 444 -21.39 -14.89 -18.20
N SER A 445 -20.22 -14.25 -18.23
CA SER A 445 -19.08 -14.71 -19.03
C SER A 445 -18.53 -16.05 -18.53
N LEU A 446 -18.41 -16.23 -17.21
CA LEU A 446 -17.95 -17.48 -16.60
C LEU A 446 -18.93 -18.63 -16.84
N LEU A 447 -20.24 -18.36 -16.73
CA LEU A 447 -21.28 -19.32 -17.09
C LEU A 447 -21.22 -19.66 -18.58
N GLY A 448 -20.99 -18.65 -19.44
CA GLY A 448 -20.83 -18.85 -20.87
C GLY A 448 -19.67 -19.79 -21.23
N ILE A 449 -18.52 -19.65 -20.58
CA ILE A 449 -17.36 -20.57 -20.76
C ILE A 449 -17.74 -22.01 -20.38
N ARG A 450 -18.57 -22.20 -19.36
CA ARG A 450 -19.07 -23.54 -18.99
C ARG A 450 -20.03 -24.09 -20.03
N PHE A 451 -20.87 -23.24 -20.61
CA PHE A 451 -21.81 -23.64 -21.66
C PHE A 451 -21.13 -23.95 -22.98
N GLU A 452 -20.07 -23.23 -23.34
CA GLU A 452 -19.25 -23.53 -24.52
C GLU A 452 -18.61 -24.93 -24.49
N GLN A 453 -18.32 -25.45 -23.29
CA GLN A 453 -17.78 -26.81 -23.11
C GLN A 453 -18.81 -27.91 -23.35
N ASN A 454 -20.11 -27.59 -23.32
CA ASN A 454 -21.19 -28.56 -23.51
C ASN A 454 -21.69 -28.55 -24.96
N LYS A 455 -21.58 -29.70 -25.63
CA LYS A 455 -22.11 -29.88 -26.99
C LYS A 455 -23.63 -29.73 -26.97
N GLY A 456 -24.15 -28.75 -27.72
CA GLY A 456 -25.58 -28.54 -27.90
C GLY A 456 -26.11 -27.20 -27.37
N ILE A 457 -25.34 -26.45 -26.58
CA ILE A 457 -25.70 -25.07 -26.21
C ILE A 457 -25.21 -24.12 -27.29
N LEU A 458 -26.11 -23.29 -27.81
CA LEU A 458 -25.87 -22.40 -28.94
C LEU A 458 -25.59 -20.97 -28.48
N ALA A 459 -26.37 -20.45 -27.54
CA ALA A 459 -26.24 -19.08 -27.04
C ALA A 459 -26.79 -18.90 -25.62
N LEU A 460 -26.37 -17.83 -24.96
CA LEU A 460 -26.84 -17.36 -23.66
C LEU A 460 -27.23 -15.89 -23.77
N GLN A 461 -28.41 -15.55 -23.27
CA GLN A 461 -28.87 -14.16 -23.10
C GLN A 461 -29.35 -13.96 -21.67
N THR A 462 -28.92 -12.88 -21.03
CA THR A 462 -29.38 -12.53 -19.68
C THR A 462 -30.33 -11.34 -19.74
N VAL A 463 -31.46 -11.46 -19.08
CA VAL A 463 -32.49 -10.42 -18.98
C VAL A 463 -32.68 -10.05 -17.51
N PHE A 464 -32.90 -8.77 -17.26
CA PHE A 464 -33.16 -8.28 -15.91
C PHE A 464 -34.44 -8.91 -15.33
N GLY A 465 -34.36 -9.38 -14.09
CA GLY A 465 -35.47 -9.76 -13.23
C GLY A 465 -34.98 -10.18 -11.85
N GLU A 466 -35.90 -10.55 -10.97
CA GLU A 466 -35.61 -10.94 -9.59
C GLU A 466 -36.13 -12.38 -9.35
N PRO A 467 -35.29 -13.42 -9.48
CA PRO A 467 -33.86 -13.45 -9.86
C PRO A 467 -33.59 -13.16 -11.35
N VAL A 468 -32.33 -12.94 -11.74
CA VAL A 468 -31.97 -12.65 -13.14
C VAL A 468 -32.38 -13.81 -14.04
N HIS A 469 -33.06 -13.52 -15.16
CA HIS A 469 -33.51 -14.53 -16.10
C HIS A 469 -32.41 -14.80 -17.14
N ALA A 470 -31.92 -16.04 -17.18
CA ALA A 470 -31.01 -16.52 -18.19
C ALA A 470 -31.77 -17.34 -19.24
N LEU A 471 -31.81 -16.83 -20.47
CA LEU A 471 -32.33 -17.51 -21.65
C LEU A 471 -31.19 -18.31 -22.29
N ILE A 472 -31.30 -19.62 -22.24
CA ILE A 472 -30.32 -20.57 -22.77
C ILE A 472 -30.89 -21.15 -24.06
N TYR A 473 -30.20 -20.90 -25.17
CA TYR A 473 -30.57 -21.42 -26.48
C TYR A 473 -29.80 -22.70 -26.75
N PHE A 474 -30.49 -23.80 -27.06
CA PHE A 474 -29.87 -25.11 -27.26
C PHE A 474 -30.57 -25.96 -28.32
N ASP A 475 -29.89 -27.01 -28.77
CA ASP A 475 -30.39 -28.01 -29.72
C ASP A 475 -30.85 -29.28 -28.96
N ASN A 476 -32.14 -29.59 -29.05
CA ASN A 476 -32.78 -30.75 -28.40
C ASN A 476 -32.20 -32.10 -28.84
N ARG A 477 -31.43 -32.17 -29.94
CA ARG A 477 -30.76 -33.40 -30.37
C ARG A 477 -29.62 -33.81 -29.43
N TYR A 478 -29.03 -32.84 -28.74
CA TYR A 478 -27.83 -33.05 -27.93
C TYR A 478 -28.07 -32.83 -26.43
N ILE A 479 -29.09 -32.05 -26.06
CA ILE A 479 -29.40 -31.71 -24.68
C ILE A 479 -30.84 -32.10 -24.36
N ASN A 480 -31.02 -32.84 -23.27
CA ASN A 480 -32.32 -33.20 -22.72
C ASN A 480 -32.54 -32.41 -21.43
N THR A 481 -33.57 -31.56 -21.37
CA THR A 481 -33.83 -30.62 -20.26
C THR A 481 -34.23 -31.29 -18.93
N GLU A 482 -34.50 -32.60 -18.92
CA GLU A 482 -34.80 -33.36 -17.69
C GLU A 482 -33.54 -33.85 -16.93
N LYS A 483 -32.35 -33.69 -17.51
CA LYS A 483 -31.05 -34.06 -16.90
C LYS A 483 -30.11 -32.87 -16.86
#